data_AF-A0A0B1SGV1-F1
#
_entry.id   AF-A0A0B1SGV1-F1
#
_cell.length_a   1.000
_cell.length_b   1.000
_cell.length_c   1.000
_cell.angle_alpha   90.00
_cell.angle_beta   90.00
_cell.angle_gamma   90.00
#
_symmetry.space_group_name_H-M   'P 1'
#
loop_
_entity.id
_entity.type
_entity.pdbx_description
1 polymer ?
#
loop_
_entity_poly.entity_id
_entity_poly.type
_entity_poly.pdbx_seq_one_letter_code
_entity_poly.pdbx_strand_id
1 'polypeptide(L)'
;TVRFTRTLLELETLQLEVLLQSVKDENLKLTLPFGIGMHHAGLSPHERALVEELYVEKKIQVLIATATLAWGINMPAHLVIVKGTEYYDGKICKYVDFPVTDVLQMMGRAGRPQFDTSAVAVIFVQDVKKTFYKRFLYEPFPVESSLLPVLANHVNAEINAGTITSKQEIMEYLAGTYLYRRLFANPNYYGLEDLSEESLIRFLVAVVDGCVTDLLDSKCIIIDEEMDTLRPSPYGRIASIYYLRHESVKFLLEELGPEDSIEDLLKTLSHIPEYDEIPVRHNEDVTNT
;
A
#
# COMPACT_ATOMS: atom_id res chain seq x y z
N THR A 1 -12.18 -17.67 34.41
CA THR A 1 -12.62 -16.25 34.46
C THR A 1 -11.42 -15.38 34.76
N VAL A 2 -10.83 -14.74 33.75
CA VAL A 2 -9.70 -13.82 33.94
C VAL A 2 -10.27 -12.53 34.54
N ARG A 3 -9.94 -12.21 35.79
CA ARG A 3 -10.32 -10.93 36.42
C ARG A 3 -9.38 -9.86 35.88
N PHE A 4 -9.82 -9.06 34.91
CA PHE A 4 -9.17 -7.80 34.57
C PHE A 4 -9.40 -6.81 35.72
N THR A 5 -8.48 -6.75 36.67
CA THR A 5 -8.45 -5.66 37.66
C THR A 5 -7.90 -4.40 37.00
N ARG A 6 -8.12 -3.20 37.57
CA ARG A 6 -7.52 -1.91 37.15
C ARG A 6 -5.98 -1.87 37.21
N THR A 7 -5.32 -3.03 37.27
CA THR A 7 -3.88 -3.20 37.48
C THR A 7 -3.02 -2.70 36.32
N LEU A 8 -3.58 -2.53 35.12
CA LEU A 8 -2.86 -2.09 33.92
C LEU A 8 -2.92 -0.57 33.68
N LEU A 9 -3.53 0.18 34.61
CA LEU A 9 -3.76 1.63 34.50
C LEU A 9 -2.99 2.38 35.58
N GLU A 10 -2.09 3.27 35.17
CA GLU A 10 -1.31 4.14 36.07
C GLU A 10 -1.84 5.59 36.06
N LEU A 11 -3.16 5.74 36.22
CA LEU A 11 -3.87 7.04 36.26
C LEU A 11 -4.70 7.19 37.52
N GLU A 12 -4.77 8.43 38.03
CA GLU A 12 -5.71 8.79 39.10
C GLU A 12 -7.15 8.77 38.56
N THR A 13 -8.11 8.31 39.38
CA THR A 13 -9.51 8.14 38.98
C THR A 13 -10.14 9.43 38.43
N LEU A 14 -9.77 10.59 39.00
CA LEU A 14 -10.30 11.90 38.61
C LEU A 14 -9.77 12.34 37.23
N GLN A 15 -8.50 12.06 36.93
CA GLN A 15 -7.91 12.33 35.62
C GLN A 15 -8.55 11.44 34.54
N LEU A 16 -8.77 10.16 34.87
CA LEU A 16 -9.43 9.23 33.96
C LEU A 16 -10.86 9.68 33.61
N GLU A 17 -11.64 10.13 34.58
CA GLU A 17 -13.00 10.62 34.33
C GLU A 17 -13.03 11.83 33.39
N VAL A 18 -12.08 12.76 33.53
CA VAL A 18 -11.95 13.91 32.63
C VAL A 18 -11.56 13.48 31.20
N LEU A 19 -10.63 12.54 31.07
CA LEU A 19 -10.23 12.01 29.76
C LEU A 19 -11.36 11.24 29.07
N LEU A 20 -12.15 10.46 29.83
CA LEU A 20 -13.29 9.73 29.27
C LEU A 20 -14.40 10.65 28.74
N GLN A 21 -14.48 11.89 29.21
CA GLN A 21 -15.40 12.90 28.67
C GLN A 21 -14.97 13.44 27.31
N SER A 22 -13.67 13.43 26.98
CA SER A 22 -13.16 13.91 25.68
C SER A 22 -13.18 12.83 24.60
N VAL A 23 -13.20 11.56 24.98
CA VAL A 23 -13.34 10.41 24.07
C VAL A 23 -14.78 10.32 23.57
N LYS A 24 -14.98 10.06 22.28
CA LYS A 24 -16.29 9.86 21.65
C LYS A 24 -16.55 8.39 21.36
N ASP A 25 -15.52 7.63 20.97
CA ASP A 25 -15.64 6.21 20.67
C ASP A 25 -16.04 5.40 21.91
N GLU A 26 -17.18 4.72 21.82
CA GLU A 26 -17.75 3.96 22.94
C GLU A 26 -16.89 2.75 23.30
N ASN A 27 -16.25 2.10 22.31
CA ASN A 27 -15.37 0.97 22.60
C ASN A 27 -14.13 1.44 23.37
N LEU A 28 -13.55 2.58 22.98
CA LEU A 28 -12.38 3.14 23.64
C LEU A 28 -12.70 3.56 25.08
N LYS A 29 -13.87 4.17 25.33
CA LYS A 29 -14.34 4.45 26.70
C LYS A 29 -14.45 3.20 27.56
N LEU A 30 -14.83 2.07 26.96
CA LEU A 30 -14.96 0.81 27.68
C LEU A 30 -13.60 0.17 27.98
N THR A 31 -12.62 0.24 27.08
CA THR A 31 -11.33 -0.46 27.25
C THR A 31 -10.30 0.36 28.03
N LEU A 32 -10.29 1.68 27.88
CA LEU A 32 -9.29 2.56 28.49
C LEU A 32 -9.22 2.49 30.02
N PRO A 33 -10.34 2.38 30.78
CA PRO A 33 -10.32 2.21 32.24
C PRO A 33 -9.63 0.94 32.72
N PHE A 34 -9.47 -0.05 31.84
CA PHE A 34 -8.76 -1.29 32.11
C PHE A 34 -7.29 -1.24 31.67
N GLY A 35 -6.76 -0.08 31.27
CA GLY A 35 -5.39 0.07 30.81
C GLY A 35 -5.15 -0.44 29.37
N ILE A 36 -6.21 -0.51 28.56
CA ILE A 36 -6.18 -1.03 27.19
C ILE A 36 -6.60 0.09 26.22
N GLY A 37 -5.65 0.61 25.46
CA GLY A 37 -5.90 1.55 24.37
C GLY A 37 -6.19 0.85 23.05
N MET A 38 -6.93 1.51 22.17
CA MET A 38 -7.13 1.08 20.79
C MET A 38 -6.69 2.17 19.82
N HIS A 39 -6.14 1.77 18.68
CA HIS A 39 -5.68 2.68 17.63
C HIS A 39 -6.08 2.15 16.25
N HIS A 40 -6.90 2.90 15.54
CA HIS A 40 -7.34 2.58 14.18
C HIS A 40 -7.74 3.85 13.41
N ALA A 41 -7.83 3.74 12.09
CA ALA A 41 -8.18 4.87 11.22
C ALA A 41 -9.57 5.48 11.51
N GLY A 42 -10.49 4.72 12.10
CA GLY A 42 -11.82 5.19 12.50
C GLY A 42 -11.86 6.13 13.72
N LEU A 43 -10.77 6.26 14.49
CA LEU A 43 -10.71 7.18 15.63
C LEU A 43 -10.43 8.62 15.16
N SER A 44 -10.98 9.60 15.89
CA SER A 44 -10.66 11.00 15.62
C SER A 44 -9.16 11.28 15.84
N PRO A 45 -8.57 12.29 15.16
CA PRO A 45 -7.17 12.66 15.37
C PRO A 45 -6.85 12.96 16.84
N HIS A 46 -7.79 13.54 17.58
CA HIS A 46 -7.66 13.81 19.00
C HIS A 46 -7.55 12.52 19.84
N GLU A 47 -8.43 11.55 19.61
CA GLU A 47 -8.39 10.26 20.33
C GLU A 47 -7.13 9.46 20.02
N ARG A 48 -6.65 9.50 18.77
CA ARG A 48 -5.39 8.85 18.38
C ARG A 48 -4.20 9.45 19.15
N ALA A 49 -4.09 10.78 19.16
CA ALA A 49 -3.05 11.47 19.90
C ALA A 49 -3.12 11.19 21.42
N LEU A 50 -4.33 11.16 21.98
CA LEU A 50 -4.54 10.86 23.40
C LEU A 50 -4.07 9.43 23.75
N VAL A 51 -4.51 8.42 22.99
CA VAL A 51 -4.12 7.03 23.23
C VAL A 51 -2.61 6.85 23.05
N GLU A 52 -2.02 7.57 22.09
CA GLU A 52 -0.58 7.56 21.92
C GLU A 52 0.15 8.14 23.14
N GLU A 53 -0.22 9.34 23.59
CA GLU A 53 0.37 9.99 24.77
C GLU A 53 0.27 9.08 26.01
N LEU A 54 -0.91 8.52 26.27
CA LEU A 54 -1.14 7.62 27.39
C LEU A 54 -0.24 6.38 27.34
N TYR A 55 0.05 5.85 26.16
CA TYR A 55 0.94 4.70 26.02
C TYR A 55 2.42 5.08 26.19
N VAL A 56 2.88 6.21 25.63
CA VAL A 56 4.27 6.70 25.80
C VAL A 56 4.56 6.98 27.27
N GLU A 57 3.62 7.62 27.96
CA GLU A 57 3.70 7.94 29.37
C GLU A 57 3.49 6.73 30.29
N LYS A 58 3.29 5.53 29.73
CA LYS A 58 3.05 4.27 30.44
C LYS A 58 1.82 4.29 31.34
N LYS A 59 0.87 5.18 31.05
CA LYS A 59 -0.44 5.25 31.73
C LYS A 59 -1.32 4.06 31.40
N ILE A 60 -1.17 3.53 30.19
CA ILE A 60 -1.79 2.28 29.74
C ILE A 60 -0.69 1.28 29.38
N GLN A 61 -0.92 0.01 29.71
CA GLN A 61 0.07 -1.06 29.48
C GLN A 61 -0.13 -1.77 28.13
N VAL A 62 -1.35 -1.78 27.59
CA VAL A 62 -1.68 -2.51 26.35
C VAL A 62 -2.23 -1.54 25.33
N LEU A 63 -1.70 -1.61 24.11
CA LEU A 63 -2.22 -0.90 22.94
C LEU A 63 -2.57 -1.90 21.84
N ILE A 64 -3.80 -1.85 21.36
CA ILE A 64 -4.28 -2.66 20.23
C ILE A 64 -4.36 -1.77 19.01
N ALA A 65 -3.56 -2.06 17.98
CA ALA A 65 -3.53 -1.30 16.74
C ALA A 65 -3.92 -2.15 15.52
N THR A 66 -4.56 -1.54 14.52
CA THR A 66 -4.80 -2.20 13.22
C THR A 66 -3.52 -2.30 12.39
N ALA A 67 -3.44 -3.30 11.52
CA ALA A 67 -2.26 -3.58 10.68
C ALA A 67 -1.77 -2.36 9.86
N THR A 68 -2.71 -1.55 9.36
CA THR A 68 -2.44 -0.32 8.57
C THR A 68 -1.59 0.72 9.29
N LEU A 69 -1.46 0.61 10.62
CA LEU A 69 -0.72 1.56 11.44
C LEU A 69 0.74 1.16 11.67
N ALA A 70 1.18 0.02 11.13
CA ALA A 70 2.57 -0.44 11.25
C ALA A 70 3.59 0.64 10.82
N TRP A 71 3.24 1.48 9.84
CA TRP A 71 4.10 2.52 9.26
C TRP A 71 3.95 3.90 9.90
N GLY A 72 2.89 4.15 10.67
CA GLY A 72 2.50 5.50 11.12
C GLY A 72 2.62 5.79 12.62
N ILE A 73 3.08 4.81 13.41
CA ILE A 73 3.09 4.90 14.87
C ILE A 73 4.51 4.78 15.41
N ASN A 74 4.98 5.79 16.14
CA ASN A 74 6.30 5.77 16.78
C ASN A 74 6.23 5.34 18.25
N MET A 75 5.77 4.10 18.48
CA MET A 75 5.46 3.60 19.82
C MET A 75 6.26 2.33 20.10
N PRO A 76 7.49 2.46 20.63
CA PRO A 76 8.28 1.30 20.99
C PRO A 76 7.62 0.54 22.14
N ALA A 77 7.52 -0.77 22.01
CA ALA A 77 6.91 -1.66 22.98
C ALA A 77 7.93 -2.75 23.38
N HIS A 78 7.93 -3.18 24.64
CA HIS A 78 8.79 -4.30 25.04
C HIS A 78 8.33 -5.62 24.40
N LEU A 79 7.01 -5.81 24.30
CA LEU A 79 6.36 -6.97 23.71
C LEU A 79 5.46 -6.51 22.55
N VAL A 80 5.66 -7.08 21.36
CA VAL A 80 4.74 -6.95 20.23
C VAL A 80 4.09 -8.29 19.94
N ILE A 81 2.77 -8.27 19.76
CA ILE A 81 2.00 -9.45 19.36
C ILE A 81 1.35 -9.17 18.01
N VAL A 82 1.73 -9.94 16.99
CA VAL A 82 1.07 -9.92 15.67
C VAL A 82 0.01 -11.02 15.68
N LYS A 83 -1.26 -10.62 15.85
CA LYS A 83 -2.40 -11.53 15.92
C LYS A 83 -2.98 -11.78 14.52
N GLY A 84 -2.46 -12.80 13.85
CA GLY A 84 -2.85 -13.19 12.49
C GLY A 84 -2.01 -12.48 11.44
N THR A 85 -1.69 -13.17 10.35
CA THR A 85 -0.84 -12.68 9.25
C THR A 85 -1.61 -12.53 7.95
N GLU A 86 -2.93 -12.42 8.02
CA GLU A 86 -3.84 -12.40 6.87
C GLU A 86 -4.87 -11.28 7.04
N TYR A 87 -5.32 -10.72 5.92
CA TYR A 87 -6.46 -9.82 5.85
C TYR A 87 -7.43 -10.27 4.76
N TYR A 88 -8.69 -9.87 4.86
CA TYR A 88 -9.69 -10.19 3.85
C TYR A 88 -9.62 -9.16 2.71
N ASP A 89 -9.36 -9.62 1.49
CA ASP A 89 -9.46 -8.83 0.28
C ASP A 89 -10.84 -9.06 -0.35
N GLY A 90 -11.69 -8.03 -0.30
CA GLY A 90 -13.04 -8.07 -0.84
C GLY A 90 -13.11 -8.21 -2.36
N LYS A 91 -12.07 -7.80 -3.10
CA LYS A 91 -12.06 -7.90 -4.57
C LYS A 91 -12.03 -9.34 -5.04
N ILE A 92 -11.17 -10.13 -4.41
CA ILE A 92 -11.02 -11.55 -4.72
C ILE A 92 -11.79 -12.47 -3.77
N CYS A 93 -12.53 -11.87 -2.81
CA CYS A 93 -13.32 -12.54 -1.79
C CYS A 93 -12.56 -13.62 -1.01
N LYS A 94 -11.30 -13.33 -0.64
CA LYS A 94 -10.39 -14.30 0.02
C LYS A 94 -9.52 -13.63 1.07
N TYR A 95 -9.07 -14.44 2.02
CA TYR A 95 -7.98 -14.03 2.90
C TYR A 95 -6.65 -14.10 2.15
N VAL A 96 -5.94 -12.98 2.16
CA VAL A 96 -4.61 -12.82 1.57
C VAL A 96 -3.61 -12.57 2.68
N ASP A 97 -2.38 -13.02 2.47
CA ASP A 97 -1.28 -12.78 3.41
C ASP A 97 -0.89 -11.30 3.43
N PHE A 98 -0.53 -10.81 4.62
CA PHE A 98 0.16 -9.53 4.70
C PHE A 98 1.50 -9.60 3.97
N PRO A 99 1.89 -8.52 3.27
CA PRO A 99 3.27 -8.36 2.84
C PRO A 99 4.23 -8.61 4.01
N VAL A 100 5.30 -9.37 3.77
CA VAL A 100 6.28 -9.71 4.82
C VAL A 100 6.89 -8.43 5.41
N THR A 101 7.06 -7.40 4.59
CA THR A 101 7.52 -6.07 5.01
C THR A 101 6.64 -5.47 6.11
N ASP A 102 5.31 -5.61 6.03
CA ASP A 102 4.40 -5.07 7.03
C ASP A 102 4.53 -5.84 8.35
N VAL A 103 4.65 -7.17 8.29
CA VAL A 103 4.88 -7.99 9.48
C VAL A 103 6.23 -7.66 10.13
N LEU A 104 7.27 -7.44 9.32
CA LEU A 104 8.58 -7.00 9.81
C LEU A 104 8.53 -5.60 10.44
N GLN A 105 7.75 -4.67 9.88
CA GLN A 105 7.55 -3.35 10.47
C GLN A 105 6.80 -3.42 11.81
N MET A 106 5.76 -4.24 11.90
CA MET A 106 5.05 -4.48 13.17
C MET A 106 6.02 -5.04 14.21
N MET A 107 6.78 -6.08 13.85
CA MET A 107 7.79 -6.67 14.72
C MET A 107 8.88 -5.67 15.12
N GLY A 108 9.29 -4.76 14.22
CA GLY A 108 10.30 -3.74 14.46
C GLY A 108 9.91 -2.72 15.54
N ARG A 109 8.64 -2.70 15.98
CA ARG A 109 8.20 -1.92 17.16
C ARG A 109 8.60 -2.58 18.48
N ALA A 110 9.02 -3.85 18.45
CA ALA A 110 9.51 -4.56 19.63
C ALA A 110 10.92 -4.09 19.98
N GLY A 111 11.05 -3.51 21.17
CA GLY A 111 12.28 -3.05 21.76
C GLY A 111 12.58 -1.58 21.47
N ARG A 112 13.19 -0.93 22.46
CA ARG A 112 13.68 0.44 22.33
C ARG A 112 15.19 0.45 22.57
N PRO A 113 16.01 0.75 21.54
CA PRO A 113 17.42 0.99 21.73
C PRO A 113 17.62 2.02 22.85
N GLN A 114 18.48 1.70 23.83
CA GLN A 114 18.78 2.48 25.06
C GLN A 114 17.84 2.30 26.26
N PHE A 115 16.64 1.73 26.12
CA PHE A 115 15.71 1.56 27.25
C PHE A 115 15.46 0.10 27.62
N ASP A 116 15.54 -0.81 26.65
CA ASP A 116 15.36 -2.24 26.86
C ASP A 116 16.65 -3.00 26.57
N THR A 117 16.96 -3.99 27.42
CA THR A 117 18.07 -4.93 27.19
C THR A 117 17.65 -6.12 26.32
N SER A 118 16.35 -6.35 26.19
CA SER A 118 15.75 -7.40 25.36
C SER A 118 14.34 -6.99 24.96
N ALA A 119 13.84 -7.56 23.86
CA ALA A 119 12.48 -7.37 23.40
C ALA A 119 11.92 -8.69 22.88
N VAL A 120 10.59 -8.82 22.91
CA VAL A 120 9.91 -10.03 22.50
C VAL A 120 8.90 -9.69 21.41
N ALA A 121 8.95 -10.43 20.30
CA ALA A 121 7.91 -10.39 19.28
C ALA A 121 7.28 -11.77 19.15
N VAL A 122 5.94 -11.83 19.25
CA VAL A 122 5.16 -13.06 19.14
C VAL A 122 4.27 -12.95 17.90
N ILE A 123 4.50 -13.80 16.91
CA ILE A 123 3.72 -13.83 15.67
C ILE A 123 2.81 -15.06 15.71
N PHE A 124 1.50 -14.82 15.73
CA PHE A 124 0.51 -15.88 15.55
C PHE A 124 0.23 -16.09 14.06
N VAL A 125 0.64 -17.24 13.56
CA VAL A 125 0.54 -17.62 12.14
C VAL A 125 0.09 -19.08 12.02
N GLN A 126 -0.53 -19.41 10.88
CA GLN A 126 -0.86 -20.79 10.54
C GLN A 126 0.41 -21.65 10.44
N ASP A 127 0.34 -22.91 10.88
CA ASP A 127 1.52 -23.79 10.98
C ASP A 127 2.25 -23.96 9.63
N VAL A 128 1.49 -24.05 8.54
CA VAL A 128 2.02 -24.15 7.16
C VAL A 128 2.88 -22.95 6.74
N LYS A 129 2.65 -21.77 7.32
CA LYS A 129 3.36 -20.51 7.00
C LYS A 129 4.48 -20.21 8.00
N LYS A 130 4.60 -20.97 9.09
CA LYS A 130 5.60 -20.75 10.14
C LYS A 130 7.03 -20.77 9.62
N THR A 131 7.36 -21.74 8.76
CA THR A 131 8.71 -21.87 8.18
C THR A 131 9.05 -20.69 7.28
N PHE A 132 8.06 -20.19 6.52
CA PHE A 132 8.20 -19.02 5.66
C PHE A 132 8.57 -17.77 6.47
N TYR A 133 7.79 -17.41 7.49
CA TYR A 133 8.10 -16.24 8.34
C TYR A 133 9.40 -16.42 9.12
N LYS A 134 9.68 -17.63 9.63
CA LYS A 134 10.94 -17.90 10.36
C LYS A 134 12.16 -17.64 9.49
N ARG A 135 12.10 -17.95 8.19
CA ARG A 135 13.21 -17.71 7.25
C ARG A 135 13.57 -16.23 7.16
N PHE A 136 12.59 -15.34 7.06
CA PHE A 136 12.82 -13.89 6.92
C PHE A 136 13.26 -13.18 8.22
N LEU A 137 13.26 -13.89 9.35
CA LEU A 137 13.89 -13.37 10.58
C LEU A 137 15.42 -13.46 10.53
N TYR A 138 15.96 -14.39 9.74
CA TYR A 138 17.40 -14.67 9.65
C TYR A 138 17.99 -14.36 8.28
N GLU A 139 17.16 -14.38 7.22
CA GLU A 139 17.55 -14.03 5.86
C GLU A 139 16.86 -12.74 5.42
N PRO A 140 17.56 -11.83 4.74
CA PRO A 140 16.94 -10.62 4.21
C PRO A 140 15.86 -10.98 3.17
N PHE A 141 14.77 -10.21 3.16
CA PHE A 141 13.69 -10.41 2.21
C PHE A 141 14.16 -10.02 0.78
N PRO A 142 14.03 -10.89 -0.23
CA PRO A 142 14.38 -10.55 -1.60
C PRO A 142 13.39 -9.52 -2.14
N VAL A 143 13.91 -8.39 -2.60
CA VAL A 143 13.12 -7.32 -3.21
C VAL A 143 13.21 -7.46 -4.73
N GLU A 144 12.06 -7.40 -5.39
CA GLU A 144 11.93 -7.45 -6.84
C GLU A 144 11.22 -6.19 -7.34
N SER A 145 11.49 -5.80 -8.59
CA SER A 145 10.79 -4.66 -9.17
C SER A 145 9.37 -5.03 -9.62
N SER A 146 8.39 -4.19 -9.26
CA SER A 146 7.01 -4.23 -9.78
C SER A 146 6.74 -3.08 -10.77
N LEU A 147 7.76 -2.64 -11.52
CA LEU A 147 7.64 -1.52 -12.45
C LEU A 147 6.85 -1.87 -13.72
N LEU A 148 6.93 -3.13 -14.20
CA LEU A 148 6.32 -3.56 -15.47
C LEU A 148 4.83 -3.18 -15.60
N PRO A 149 3.95 -3.44 -14.61
CA PRO A 149 2.53 -3.16 -14.75
C PRO A 149 2.18 -1.66 -14.81
N VAL A 150 3.08 -0.79 -14.37
CA VAL A 150 2.83 0.67 -14.28
C VAL A 150 3.76 1.47 -15.20
N LEU A 151 4.56 0.79 -16.02
CA LEU A 151 5.61 1.41 -16.84
C LEU A 151 5.03 2.48 -17.79
N ALA A 152 3.89 2.20 -18.42
CA ALA A 152 3.22 3.12 -19.34
C ALA A 152 2.92 4.48 -18.68
N ASN A 153 2.47 4.49 -17.43
CA ASN A 153 2.19 5.72 -16.69
C ASN A 153 3.45 6.57 -16.48
N HIS A 154 4.58 5.93 -16.13
CA HIS A 154 5.87 6.61 -15.97
C HIS A 154 6.40 7.13 -17.31
N VAL A 155 6.35 6.31 -18.35
CA VAL A 155 6.82 6.70 -19.70
C VAL A 155 5.98 7.85 -20.24
N ASN A 156 4.66 7.86 -20.06
CA ASN A 156 3.80 8.99 -20.44
C ASN A 156 4.22 10.29 -19.73
N ALA A 157 4.56 10.22 -18.44
CA ALA A 157 5.04 11.38 -17.69
C ALA A 157 6.38 11.91 -18.22
N GLU A 158 7.32 11.02 -18.55
CA GLU A 158 8.62 11.41 -19.11
C GLU A 158 8.52 11.94 -20.55
N ILE A 159 7.59 11.41 -21.35
CA ILE A 159 7.27 11.96 -22.69
C ILE A 159 6.65 13.36 -22.55
N ASN A 160 5.76 13.55 -21.57
CA ASN A 160 5.19 14.86 -21.28
C ASN A 160 6.24 15.87 -20.79
N ALA A 161 7.21 15.42 -19.99
CA ALA A 161 8.34 16.23 -19.54
C ALA A 161 9.33 16.58 -20.67
N GLY A 162 9.30 15.83 -21.77
CA GLY A 162 10.24 15.96 -22.89
C GLY A 162 11.57 15.26 -22.66
N THR A 163 11.69 14.42 -21.62
CA THR A 163 12.86 13.57 -21.38
C THR A 163 12.94 12.42 -22.38
N ILE A 164 11.77 11.89 -22.77
CA ILE A 164 11.64 10.77 -23.72
C ILE A 164 10.90 11.26 -24.97
N THR A 165 11.51 11.01 -26.11
CA THR A 165 11.05 11.38 -27.44
C THR A 165 11.12 10.22 -28.43
N SER A 166 11.71 9.09 -28.06
CA SER A 166 11.84 7.90 -28.93
C SER A 166 11.77 6.59 -28.15
N LYS A 167 11.53 5.47 -28.86
CA LYS A 167 11.59 4.11 -28.27
C LYS A 167 12.97 3.78 -27.69
N GLN A 168 14.03 4.28 -28.32
CA GLN A 168 15.40 4.10 -27.82
C GLN A 168 15.56 4.76 -26.44
N GLU A 169 15.03 5.97 -26.25
CA GLU A 169 15.08 6.66 -24.96
C GLU A 169 14.24 5.96 -23.88
N ILE A 170 13.15 5.28 -24.25
CA ILE A 170 12.43 4.38 -23.30
C ILE A 170 13.33 3.23 -22.86
N MET A 171 14.10 2.64 -23.79
CA MET A 171 15.04 1.58 -23.46
C MET A 171 16.16 2.09 -22.53
N GLU A 172 16.70 3.28 -22.81
CA GLU A 172 17.70 3.93 -21.96
C GLU A 172 17.14 4.26 -20.56
N TYR A 173 15.90 4.75 -20.50
CA TYR A 173 15.18 4.96 -19.24
C TYR A 173 15.07 3.65 -18.44
N LEU A 174 14.61 2.57 -19.08
CA LEU A 174 14.51 1.25 -18.46
C LEU A 174 15.85 0.74 -17.95
N ALA A 175 16.94 0.94 -18.70
CA ALA A 175 18.29 0.55 -18.29
C ALA A 175 18.75 1.24 -17.00
N GLY A 176 18.22 2.44 -16.69
CA GLY A 176 18.46 3.17 -15.45
C GLY A 176 17.68 2.65 -14.23
N THR A 177 16.74 1.73 -14.41
CA THR A 177 15.82 1.30 -13.34
C THR A 177 16.32 0.10 -12.53
N TYR A 178 15.72 -0.10 -11.36
CA TYR A 178 15.93 -1.31 -10.56
C TYR A 178 15.43 -2.58 -11.28
N LEU A 179 14.39 -2.46 -12.12
CA LEU A 179 13.87 -3.55 -12.95
C LEU A 179 14.96 -4.13 -13.84
N TYR A 180 15.71 -3.29 -14.56
CA TYR A 180 16.79 -3.75 -15.43
C TYR A 180 17.82 -4.55 -14.64
N ARG A 181 18.31 -4.02 -13.50
CA ARG A 181 19.27 -4.75 -12.67
C ARG A 181 18.75 -6.10 -12.16
N ARG A 182 17.47 -6.17 -11.76
CA ARG A 182 16.86 -7.41 -11.30
C ARG A 182 16.56 -8.39 -12.41
N LEU A 183 16.24 -7.91 -13.61
CA LEU A 183 16.01 -8.75 -14.78
C LEU A 183 17.22 -9.63 -15.06
N PHE A 184 18.44 -9.09 -15.04
CA PHE A 184 19.67 -9.89 -15.23
C PHE A 184 20.03 -10.77 -14.02
N ALA A 185 19.59 -10.41 -12.81
CA ALA A 185 19.90 -11.16 -11.60
C ALA A 185 18.92 -12.32 -11.33
N ASN A 186 17.66 -12.18 -11.73
CA ASN A 186 16.61 -13.17 -11.54
C ASN A 186 15.57 -13.16 -12.69
N PRO A 187 15.95 -13.55 -13.93
CA PRO A 187 15.04 -13.49 -15.08
C PRO A 187 13.77 -14.33 -14.92
N ASN A 188 13.87 -15.48 -14.24
CA ASN A 188 12.75 -16.39 -14.00
C ASN A 188 11.59 -15.72 -13.26
N TYR A 189 11.87 -14.76 -12.37
CA TYR A 189 10.83 -14.01 -11.66
C TYR A 189 9.95 -13.19 -12.61
N TYR A 190 10.54 -12.72 -13.71
CA TYR A 190 9.87 -11.95 -14.76
C TYR A 190 9.29 -12.83 -15.87
N GLY A 191 9.27 -14.15 -15.69
CA GLY A 191 8.69 -15.10 -16.65
C GLY A 191 9.62 -15.53 -17.78
N LEU A 192 10.92 -15.24 -17.71
CA LEU A 192 11.89 -15.72 -18.71
C LEU A 192 12.49 -17.06 -18.29
N GLU A 193 12.27 -18.09 -19.11
CA GLU A 193 12.91 -19.41 -18.95
C GLU A 193 14.30 -19.47 -19.58
N ASP A 194 14.49 -18.78 -20.72
CA ASP A 194 15.78 -18.66 -21.40
C ASP A 194 16.57 -17.46 -20.84
N LEU A 195 17.74 -17.76 -20.25
CA LEU A 195 18.63 -16.82 -19.59
C LEU A 195 19.71 -16.25 -20.53
N SER A 196 19.61 -16.51 -21.84
CA SER A 196 20.50 -15.92 -22.84
C SER A 196 20.37 -14.39 -22.88
N GLU A 197 21.47 -13.68 -23.14
CA GLU A 197 21.45 -12.22 -23.31
C GLU A 197 20.51 -11.79 -24.44
N GLU A 198 20.42 -12.60 -25.51
CA GLU A 198 19.50 -12.36 -26.62
C GLU A 198 18.03 -12.42 -26.19
N SER A 199 17.67 -13.36 -25.32
CA SER A 199 16.32 -13.50 -24.75
C SER A 199 15.97 -12.29 -23.88
N LEU A 200 16.89 -11.84 -23.03
CA LEU A 200 16.70 -10.66 -22.18
C LEU A 200 16.49 -9.38 -22.99
N ILE A 201 17.30 -9.18 -24.04
CA ILE A 201 17.16 -8.03 -24.94
C ILE A 201 15.81 -8.09 -25.67
N ARG A 202 15.43 -9.27 -26.19
CA ARG A 202 14.13 -9.44 -26.85
C ARG A 202 12.97 -9.13 -25.93
N PHE A 203 13.04 -9.56 -24.67
CA PHE A 203 12.04 -9.23 -23.66
C PHE A 203 11.93 -7.73 -23.42
N LEU A 204 13.06 -7.04 -23.27
CA LEU A 204 13.06 -5.59 -23.07
C LEU A 204 12.48 -4.83 -24.27
N VAL A 205 12.80 -5.25 -25.50
CA VAL A 205 12.19 -4.70 -26.72
C VAL A 205 10.68 -4.90 -26.70
N ALA A 206 10.21 -6.11 -26.36
CA ALA A 206 8.77 -6.38 -26.25
C ALA A 206 8.08 -5.53 -25.17
N VAL A 207 8.74 -5.27 -24.04
CA VAL A 207 8.23 -4.37 -22.98
C VAL A 207 8.10 -2.94 -23.49
N VAL A 208 9.10 -2.42 -24.21
CA VAL A 208 9.07 -1.07 -24.80
C VAL A 208 7.96 -0.96 -25.84
N ASP A 209 7.86 -1.95 -26.74
CA ASP A 209 6.83 -1.97 -27.78
C ASP A 209 5.41 -2.08 -27.19
N GLY A 210 5.23 -2.92 -26.17
CA GLY A 210 3.97 -3.01 -25.42
C GLY A 210 3.60 -1.69 -24.77
N CYS A 211 4.55 -1.07 -24.06
CA CYS A 211 4.34 0.23 -23.41
C CYS A 211 3.90 1.33 -24.40
N VAL A 212 4.53 1.41 -25.58
CA VAL A 212 4.14 2.38 -26.61
C VAL A 212 2.76 2.06 -27.17
N THR A 213 2.47 0.78 -27.39
CA THR A 213 1.15 0.33 -27.88
C THR A 213 0.05 0.70 -26.88
N ASP A 214 0.24 0.42 -25.60
CA ASP A 214 -0.72 0.73 -24.53
C ASP A 214 -1.01 2.24 -24.45
N LEU A 215 0.02 3.08 -24.60
CA LEU A 215 -0.13 4.53 -24.57
C LEU A 215 -0.81 5.09 -25.84
N LEU A 216 -0.59 4.48 -27.00
CA LEU A 216 -1.31 4.84 -28.23
C LEU A 216 -2.77 4.44 -28.15
N ASP A 217 -3.07 3.24 -27.63
CA ASP A 217 -4.42 2.73 -27.44
C ASP A 217 -5.21 3.60 -26.44
N SER A 218 -4.55 4.09 -25.39
CA SER A 218 -5.11 5.08 -24.44
C SER A 218 -5.17 6.50 -25.00
N LYS A 219 -4.71 6.73 -26.24
CA LYS A 219 -4.60 8.05 -26.88
C LYS A 219 -3.75 9.04 -26.08
N CYS A 220 -2.84 8.57 -25.22
CA CYS A 220 -1.99 9.42 -24.39
C CYS A 220 -0.79 9.98 -25.16
N ILE A 221 -0.31 9.27 -26.18
CA ILE A 221 0.80 9.71 -27.02
C ILE A 221 0.41 9.74 -28.50
N ILE A 222 1.20 10.42 -29.31
CA ILE A 222 1.11 10.50 -30.76
C ILE A 222 2.51 10.28 -31.33
N ILE A 223 2.62 9.57 -32.45
CA ILE A 223 3.87 9.46 -33.21
C ILE A 223 3.86 10.53 -34.30
N ASP A 224 4.86 11.41 -34.31
CA ASP A 224 5.12 12.27 -35.46
C ASP A 224 5.84 11.48 -36.54
N GLU A 225 5.14 11.16 -37.62
CA GLU A 225 5.66 10.39 -38.75
C GLU A 225 6.81 11.09 -39.51
N GLU A 226 6.89 12.43 -39.47
CA GLU A 226 7.94 13.17 -40.18
C GLU A 226 9.29 13.06 -39.47
N MET A 227 9.25 13.04 -38.13
CA MET A 227 10.43 13.06 -37.27
C MET A 227 10.70 11.72 -36.56
N ASP A 228 9.79 10.76 -36.69
CA ASP A 228 9.75 9.50 -35.92
C ASP A 228 9.88 9.73 -34.41
N THR A 229 9.16 10.74 -33.89
CA THR A 229 9.22 11.15 -32.48
C THR A 229 7.90 10.91 -31.75
N LEU A 230 8.01 10.42 -30.53
CA LEU A 230 6.90 10.30 -29.58
C LEU A 230 6.59 11.67 -28.98
N ARG A 231 5.32 12.06 -29.00
CA ARG A 231 4.84 13.31 -28.40
C ARG A 231 3.64 13.07 -27.49
N PRO A 232 3.49 13.85 -26.41
CA PRO A 232 2.31 13.75 -25.56
C PRO A 232 1.09 14.33 -26.28
N SER A 233 -0.02 13.62 -26.26
CA SER A 233 -1.32 14.15 -26.66
C SER A 233 -1.89 15.08 -25.57
N PRO A 234 -2.97 15.85 -25.84
CA PRO A 234 -3.69 16.55 -24.78
C PRO A 234 -4.13 15.63 -23.64
N TYR A 235 -4.47 14.37 -23.94
CA TYR A 235 -4.89 13.39 -22.94
C TYR A 235 -3.72 12.84 -22.11
N GLY A 236 -2.57 12.61 -22.75
CA GLY A 236 -1.34 12.25 -22.03
C GLY A 236 -0.87 13.35 -21.09
N ARG A 237 -1.02 14.62 -21.49
CA ARG A 237 -0.77 15.79 -20.64
C ARG A 237 -1.68 15.81 -19.42
N ILE A 238 -2.99 15.58 -19.61
CA ILE A 238 -3.96 15.50 -18.52
C ILE A 238 -3.57 14.37 -17.55
N ALA A 239 -3.29 13.17 -18.07
CA ALA A 239 -2.85 12.04 -17.25
C ALA A 239 -1.62 12.38 -16.40
N SER A 240 -0.62 13.02 -17.00
CA SER A 240 0.63 13.39 -16.32
C SER A 240 0.43 14.50 -15.28
N ILE A 241 -0.40 15.52 -15.57
CA ILE A 241 -0.62 16.66 -14.66
C ILE A 241 -1.43 16.23 -13.42
N TYR A 242 -2.42 15.37 -13.61
CA TYR A 242 -3.35 14.95 -12.54
C TYR A 242 -3.00 13.59 -11.94
N TYR A 243 -1.87 12.99 -12.33
CA TYR A 243 -1.43 11.66 -11.86
C TYR A 243 -2.48 10.58 -12.08
N LEU A 244 -3.15 10.61 -13.24
CA LEU A 244 -4.12 9.60 -13.63
C LEU A 244 -3.43 8.46 -14.37
N ARG A 245 -3.97 7.26 -14.21
CA ARG A 245 -3.62 6.10 -15.01
C ARG A 245 -4.04 6.29 -16.47
N HIS A 246 -3.22 5.85 -17.42
CA HIS A 246 -3.54 5.94 -18.85
C HIS A 246 -4.78 5.10 -19.19
N GLU A 247 -5.05 4.03 -18.45
CA GLU A 247 -6.26 3.23 -18.56
C GLU A 247 -7.50 4.03 -18.13
N SER A 248 -7.39 4.86 -17.09
CA SER A 248 -8.48 5.74 -16.64
C SER A 248 -8.80 6.80 -17.68
N VAL A 249 -7.79 7.37 -18.33
CA VAL A 249 -8.00 8.29 -19.45
C VAL A 249 -8.67 7.59 -20.63
N LYS A 250 -8.24 6.37 -20.97
CA LYS A 250 -8.89 5.57 -22.01
C LYS A 250 -10.36 5.34 -21.70
N PHE A 251 -10.66 4.87 -20.49
CA PHE A 251 -12.03 4.64 -20.02
C PHE A 251 -12.89 5.90 -20.10
N LEU A 252 -12.38 7.03 -19.62
CA LEU A 252 -13.11 8.31 -19.69
C LEU A 252 -13.39 8.74 -21.13
N LEU A 253 -12.49 8.47 -22.08
CA LEU A 253 -12.71 8.80 -23.49
C LEU A 253 -13.70 7.87 -24.19
N GLU A 254 -13.89 6.66 -23.67
CA GLU A 254 -14.83 5.68 -24.19
C GLU A 254 -16.25 5.90 -23.62
N GLU A 255 -16.36 6.29 -22.35
CA GLU A 255 -17.64 6.42 -21.66
C GLU A 255 -18.24 7.84 -21.67
N LEU A 256 -17.44 8.90 -21.78
CA LEU A 256 -17.97 10.27 -21.71
C LEU A 256 -18.58 10.72 -23.05
N GLY A 257 -19.86 11.11 -23.00
CA GLY A 257 -20.62 11.71 -24.08
C GLY A 257 -20.91 13.21 -23.87
N PRO A 258 -21.22 13.94 -24.96
CA PRO A 258 -21.53 15.38 -24.88
C PRO A 258 -22.86 15.70 -24.18
N GLU A 259 -23.76 14.73 -24.06
CA GLU A 259 -25.12 14.89 -23.49
C GLU A 259 -25.27 14.17 -22.13
N ASP A 260 -24.17 13.77 -21.50
CA ASP A 260 -24.19 13.03 -20.24
C ASP A 260 -24.78 13.86 -19.10
N SER A 261 -25.69 13.26 -18.34
CA SER A 261 -26.24 13.89 -17.15
C SER A 261 -25.24 13.85 -15.99
N ILE A 262 -25.50 14.62 -14.93
CA ILE A 262 -24.71 14.55 -13.69
C ILE A 262 -24.70 13.13 -13.10
N GLU A 263 -25.81 12.39 -13.24
CA GLU A 263 -25.89 11.01 -12.75
C GLU A 263 -24.95 10.08 -13.54
N ASP A 264 -24.88 10.26 -14.85
CA ASP A 264 -23.99 9.49 -15.72
C ASP A 264 -22.53 9.79 -15.40
N LEU A 265 -22.18 11.07 -15.23
CA LEU A 265 -20.84 11.50 -14.81
C LEU A 265 -20.43 10.88 -13.47
N LEU A 266 -21.35 10.84 -12.48
CA LEU A 266 -21.08 10.21 -11.18
C LEU A 266 -20.88 8.70 -11.31
N LYS A 267 -21.66 8.02 -12.16
CA LYS A 267 -21.48 6.60 -12.44
C LYS A 267 -20.13 6.36 -13.10
N THR A 268 -19.79 7.10 -14.14
CA THR A 268 -18.49 6.99 -14.82
C THR A 268 -17.35 7.22 -13.84
N LEU A 269 -17.43 8.27 -13.00
CA LEU A 269 -16.43 8.55 -11.96
C LEU A 269 -16.26 7.35 -11.02
N SER A 270 -17.35 6.73 -10.57
CA SER A 270 -17.28 5.58 -9.63
C SER A 270 -16.62 4.32 -10.20
N HIS A 271 -16.55 4.18 -11.54
CA HIS A 271 -15.91 3.05 -12.21
C HIS A 271 -14.45 3.34 -12.62
N ILE A 272 -13.93 4.53 -12.28
CA ILE A 272 -12.55 4.88 -12.59
C ILE A 272 -11.60 3.90 -11.87
N PRO A 273 -10.59 3.36 -12.59
CA PRO A 273 -9.65 2.42 -12.03
C PRO A 273 -9.03 2.85 -10.70
N GLU A 274 -8.67 4.12 -10.47
CA GLU A 274 -8.06 4.61 -9.21
C GLU A 274 -8.85 4.19 -7.95
N TYR A 275 -10.16 4.02 -8.04
CA TYR A 275 -10.98 3.57 -6.92
C TYR A 275 -10.90 2.07 -6.63
N ASP A 276 -10.22 1.30 -7.48
CA ASP A 276 -9.86 -0.08 -7.17
C ASP A 276 -9.10 -0.13 -5.84
N GLU A 277 -8.29 0.85 -5.46
CA GLU A 277 -7.55 0.80 -4.20
C GLU A 277 -8.42 0.87 -2.94
N ILE A 278 -9.71 1.22 -3.07
CA ILE A 278 -10.63 1.29 -1.94
C ILE A 278 -10.94 -0.13 -1.44
N PRO A 279 -10.61 -0.47 -0.18
CA PRO A 279 -10.83 -1.81 0.34
C PRO A 279 -12.31 -2.06 0.60
N VAL A 280 -12.84 -3.16 0.08
CA VAL A 280 -14.16 -3.69 0.44
C VAL A 280 -14.00 -4.64 1.62
N ARG A 281 -14.61 -4.31 2.76
CA ARG A 281 -14.52 -5.15 3.96
C ARG A 281 -15.63 -6.20 4.00
N HIS A 282 -15.37 -7.26 4.74
CA HIS A 282 -16.37 -8.30 4.98
C HIS A 282 -17.62 -7.70 5.64
N ASN A 283 -18.81 -8.02 5.12
CA ASN A 283 -20.13 -7.52 5.55
C ASN A 283 -20.42 -6.04 5.24
N GLU A 284 -19.57 -5.33 4.48
CA GLU A 284 -19.92 -3.99 4.00
C GLU A 284 -21.03 -4.04 2.93
N ASP A 285 -21.18 -5.15 2.23
CA ASP A 285 -22.30 -5.43 1.33
C ASP A 285 -23.65 -5.40 2.04
N VAL A 286 -23.71 -5.83 3.30
CA VAL A 286 -24.94 -5.81 4.13
C VAL A 286 -25.21 -4.41 4.71
N THR A 287 -24.18 -3.60 4.86
CA THR A 287 -24.28 -2.28 5.51
C THR A 287 -24.54 -1.15 4.52
N ASN A 288 -24.07 -1.32 3.28
CA ASN A 288 -24.15 -0.31 2.21
C ASN A 288 -25.36 -0.51 1.26
N THR A 289 -26.31 -1.40 1.61
CA THR A 289 -27.63 -1.50 0.93
C THR A 289 -28.56 -0.36 1.32
#